data_AF-A0A1V5A5W0-F1
#
_entry.id   AF-A0A1V5A5W0-F1
#
_cell.length_a   1.000
_cell.length_b   1.000
_cell.length_c   1.000
_cell.angle_alpha   90.00
_cell.angle_beta   90.00
_cell.angle_gamma   90.00
#
_symmetry.space_group_name_H-M   'P 1'
#
loop_
_entity.id
_entity.type
_entity.pdbx_description
1 polymer ?
#
loop_
_entity_poly.entity_id
_entity_poly.type
_entity_poly.pdbx_seq_one_letter_code
_entity_poly.pdbx_strand_id
1 'polypeptide(L)'
;MAYLAGDVNEGIHADIQILIKDLQSKSVDMRWKAARSLGEQGEPAVDALIKNLYHDSPGTRLLAAWALGNTGSRKALPYLERMLDDEDPCARLAVECALQRITRSPHR
;
A
#
# COMPACT_ATOMS: atom_id res chain seq x y z
N MET A 1 22.76 27.16 18.22
CA MET A 1 21.38 26.68 18.43
C MET A 1 21.13 25.57 17.42
N ALA A 2 21.23 24.31 17.86
CA ALA A 2 21.05 23.14 17.02
C ALA A 2 19.54 22.81 16.91
N TYR A 3 19.03 22.65 15.70
CA TYR A 3 17.84 21.83 15.44
C TYR A 3 18.00 21.10 14.11
N LEU A 4 18.60 19.91 14.24
CA LEU A 4 18.23 18.65 13.60
C LEU A 4 18.01 18.65 12.08
N ALA A 5 19.01 18.08 11.41
CA ALA A 5 18.89 17.40 10.14
C ALA A 5 17.78 16.34 10.19
N GLY A 6 17.00 16.23 9.11
CA GLY A 6 16.07 15.13 8.94
C GLY A 6 15.09 15.36 7.80
N ASP A 7 15.58 15.52 6.57
CA ASP A 7 14.72 15.41 5.37
C ASP A 7 15.53 15.07 4.10
N VAL A 8 16.51 14.18 4.23
CA VAL A 8 17.05 13.43 3.10
C VAL A 8 16.76 11.97 3.33
N ASN A 9 15.50 11.58 3.15
CA ASN A 9 15.19 10.18 2.90
C ASN A 9 15.38 9.91 1.40
N GLU A 10 16.63 10.09 0.94
CA GLU A 10 17.14 9.56 -0.31
C GLU A 10 17.39 8.06 -0.11
N GLY A 11 16.34 7.27 -0.19
CA GLY A 11 16.47 5.84 -0.03
C GLY A 11 15.16 5.18 -0.39
N ILE A 12 15.13 4.55 -1.56
CA ILE A 12 14.18 3.47 -1.78
C ILE A 12 14.63 2.36 -0.83
N HIS A 13 14.11 2.35 0.39
CA HIS A 13 14.47 1.35 1.39
C HIS A 13 13.88 0.01 0.96
N ALA A 14 14.71 -1.02 0.89
CA ALA A 14 14.23 -2.38 0.60
C ALA A 14 13.48 -3.00 1.80
N ASP A 15 13.52 -2.36 2.98
CA ASP A 15 12.86 -2.87 4.18
C ASP A 15 11.36 -2.56 4.15
N ILE A 16 10.56 -3.61 4.13
CA ILE A 16 9.09 -3.57 4.15
C ILE A 16 8.58 -2.73 5.33
N GLN A 17 9.20 -2.80 6.50
CA GLN A 17 8.74 -2.04 7.67
C GLN A 17 8.94 -0.53 7.50
N ILE A 18 10.01 -0.13 6.82
CA ILE A 18 10.26 1.28 6.52
C ILE A 18 9.26 1.76 5.47
N LEU A 19 9.08 1.00 4.40
CA LEU A 19 8.12 1.35 3.35
C LEU A 19 6.68 1.46 3.88
N ILE A 20 6.29 0.62 4.84
CA ILE A 20 4.97 0.70 5.47
C ILE A 20 4.81 2.01 6.26
N LYS A 21 5.85 2.48 6.95
CA LYS A 21 5.84 3.80 7.60
C LYS A 21 5.74 4.92 6.57
N ASP A 22 6.41 4.78 5.44
CA ASP A 22 6.43 5.79 4.38
C ASP A 22 5.08 5.96 3.67
N LEU A 23 4.16 4.98 3.76
CA LEU A 23 2.75 5.15 3.36
C LEU A 23 2.03 6.27 4.12
N GLN A 24 2.58 6.69 5.26
CA GLN A 24 2.06 7.75 6.13
C GLN A 24 2.91 9.03 6.06
N SER A 25 3.90 9.08 5.15
CA SER A 25 4.78 10.23 4.98
C SER A 25 3.97 11.51 4.68
N LYS A 26 4.44 12.67 5.15
CA LYS A 26 3.79 13.94 4.78
C LYS A 26 3.88 14.21 3.27
N SER A 27 4.95 13.76 2.62
CA SER A 27 5.14 13.89 1.18
C SER A 27 4.29 12.89 0.41
N VAL A 28 3.42 13.41 -0.46
CA VAL A 28 2.56 12.59 -1.35
C VAL A 28 3.41 11.73 -2.27
N ASP A 29 4.49 12.28 -2.83
CA ASP A 29 5.40 11.54 -3.72
C ASP A 29 6.04 10.36 -3.00
N MET A 30 6.42 10.55 -1.74
CA MET A 30 7.04 9.50 -0.94
C MET A 30 6.07 8.36 -0.63
N ARG A 31 4.81 8.69 -0.32
CA ARG A 31 3.75 7.68 -0.10
C ARG A 31 3.55 6.79 -1.33
N TRP A 32 3.47 7.38 -2.52
CA TRP A 32 3.30 6.64 -3.77
C TRP A 32 4.52 5.80 -4.14
N LYS A 33 5.74 6.33 -3.93
CA LYS A 33 6.97 5.55 -4.09
C LYS A 33 6.98 4.33 -3.17
N ALA A 34 6.61 4.51 -1.91
CA ALA A 34 6.54 3.41 -0.95
C ALA A 34 5.52 2.34 -1.34
N ALA A 35 4.30 2.75 -1.72
CA ALA A 35 3.26 1.84 -2.19
C ALA A 35 3.71 1.04 -3.43
N ARG A 36 4.41 1.71 -4.36
CA ARG A 36 4.98 1.05 -5.54
C ARG A 36 6.03 0.02 -5.16
N SER A 37 7.00 0.40 -4.34
CA SER A 37 8.04 -0.52 -3.89
C SER A 37 7.47 -1.71 -3.14
N LEU A 38 6.45 -1.52 -2.28
CA LEU A 38 5.75 -2.62 -1.61
C LEU A 38 5.03 -3.55 -2.59
N GLY A 39 4.40 -3.01 -3.64
CA GLY A 39 3.81 -3.80 -4.70
C GLY A 39 4.85 -4.65 -5.45
N GLU A 40 6.02 -4.06 -5.73
CA GLU A 40 7.15 -4.73 -6.39
C GLU A 40 7.82 -5.79 -5.49
N GLN A 41 7.77 -5.65 -4.16
CA GLN A 41 8.24 -6.70 -3.24
C GLN A 41 7.42 -7.99 -3.36
N GLY A 42 6.14 -7.91 -3.71
CA GLY A 42 5.25 -9.07 -3.87
C GLY A 42 4.86 -9.72 -2.54
N GLU A 43 4.87 -11.05 -2.49
CA GLU A 43 4.35 -11.86 -1.38
C GLU A 43 4.87 -11.44 0.02
N PRO A 44 6.17 -11.12 0.23
CA PRO A 44 6.68 -10.67 1.52
C PRO A 44 5.97 -9.43 2.10
N ALA A 45 5.46 -8.53 1.25
CA ALA A 45 4.80 -7.30 1.68
C ALA A 45 3.31 -7.49 2.00
N VAL A 46 2.70 -8.60 1.57
CA VAL A 46 1.25 -8.80 1.58
C VAL A 46 0.67 -8.70 2.99
N ASP A 47 1.28 -9.36 3.99
CA ASP A 47 0.75 -9.35 5.36
C ASP A 47 0.82 -7.97 6.01
N ALA A 48 1.86 -7.20 5.69
CA ALA A 48 2.01 -5.84 6.20
C ALA A 48 1.01 -4.89 5.52
N LEU A 49 0.80 -5.06 4.21
CA LEU A 49 -0.18 -4.29 3.44
C LEU A 49 -1.62 -4.61 3.87
N ILE A 50 -1.96 -5.88 4.14
CA ILE A 50 -3.29 -6.28 4.66
C ILE A 50 -3.60 -5.55 5.97
N LYS A 51 -2.63 -5.39 6.87
CA LYS A 51 -2.84 -4.61 8.10
C LYS A 51 -3.17 -3.15 7.82
N ASN A 52 -2.58 -2.57 6.77
CA ASN A 52 -2.78 -1.16 6.41
C ASN A 52 -4.08 -0.90 5.62
N LEU A 53 -4.77 -1.95 5.15
CA LEU A 53 -6.14 -1.81 4.64
C LEU A 53 -7.12 -1.31 5.70
N TYR A 54 -6.83 -1.55 6.99
CA TYR A 54 -7.70 -1.16 8.10
C TYR A 54 -7.18 0.07 8.85
N HIS A 55 -6.34 0.87 8.19
CA HIS A 55 -5.76 2.06 8.79
C HIS A 55 -6.77 3.22 8.87
N ASP A 56 -6.69 4.06 9.90
CA ASP A 56 -7.62 5.18 10.11
C ASP A 56 -7.60 6.19 8.95
N SER A 57 -6.42 6.46 8.42
CA SER A 57 -6.22 7.33 7.26
C SER A 57 -6.72 6.68 5.96
N PRO A 58 -7.70 7.27 5.25
CA PRO A 58 -8.21 6.74 3.98
C PRO A 58 -7.14 6.70 2.89
N GLY A 59 -6.21 7.68 2.89
CA GLY A 59 -5.09 7.68 1.96
C GLY A 59 -4.16 6.50 2.16
N THR A 60 -3.98 6.04 3.40
CA THR A 60 -3.17 4.85 3.70
C THR A 60 -3.89 3.57 3.25
N ARG A 61 -5.21 3.47 3.47
CA ARG A 61 -6.02 2.34 2.98
C ARG A 61 -5.99 2.24 1.46
N LEU A 62 -6.16 3.36 0.76
CA LEU A 62 -6.06 3.47 -0.69
C LEU A 62 -4.72 2.94 -1.20
N LEU A 63 -3.61 3.42 -0.64
CA LEU A 63 -2.27 3.02 -1.06
C LEU A 63 -2.00 1.55 -0.77
N ALA A 64 -2.48 1.05 0.38
CA ALA A 64 -2.38 -0.36 0.73
C ALA A 64 -3.15 -1.24 -0.27
N ALA A 65 -4.39 -0.88 -0.61
CA ALA A 65 -5.19 -1.58 -1.61
C ALA A 65 -4.50 -1.58 -2.99
N TRP A 66 -4.03 -0.41 -3.43
CA TRP A 66 -3.33 -0.28 -4.71
C TRP A 66 -2.05 -1.14 -4.76
N ALA A 67 -1.25 -1.12 -3.69
CA ALA A 67 -0.05 -1.93 -3.58
C ALA A 67 -0.37 -3.43 -3.59
N LEU A 68 -1.39 -3.88 -2.86
CA LEU A 68 -1.86 -5.27 -2.87
C LEU A 68 -2.27 -5.71 -4.28
N GLY A 69 -2.98 -4.86 -5.02
CA GLY A 69 -3.31 -5.11 -6.42
C GLY A 69 -2.09 -5.34 -7.31
N ASN A 70 -0.97 -4.67 -7.01
CA ASN A 70 0.30 -4.85 -7.73
C ASN A 70 1.10 -6.05 -7.26
N THR A 71 0.96 -6.50 -6.00
CA THR A 71 1.57 -7.76 -5.56
C THR A 71 0.99 -8.96 -6.33
N GLY A 72 -0.25 -8.86 -6.82
CA GLY A 72 -0.95 -9.96 -7.47
C GLY A 72 -1.33 -11.12 -6.52
N SER A 73 -1.09 -10.98 -5.22
CA SER A 73 -1.29 -12.07 -4.27
C SER A 73 -2.77 -12.33 -4.01
N ARG A 74 -3.22 -13.55 -4.31
CA ARG A 74 -4.59 -13.99 -4.03
C ARG A 74 -4.89 -14.07 -2.53
N LYS A 75 -3.86 -14.08 -1.68
CA LYS A 75 -4.00 -13.99 -0.22
C LYS A 75 -4.72 -12.71 0.22
N ALA A 76 -4.61 -11.63 -0.56
CA ALA A 76 -5.23 -10.35 -0.28
C ALA A 76 -6.74 -10.31 -0.58
N LEU A 77 -7.27 -11.22 -1.41
CA LEU A 77 -8.66 -11.18 -1.90
C LEU A 77 -9.71 -11.07 -0.78
N PRO A 78 -9.75 -11.96 0.23
CA PRO A 78 -10.79 -11.89 1.26
C PRO A 78 -10.70 -10.62 2.12
N TYR A 79 -9.53 -9.96 2.17
CA TYR A 79 -9.34 -8.71 2.89
C TYR A 79 -9.76 -7.50 2.06
N LEU A 80 -9.47 -7.52 0.76
CA LEU A 80 -9.92 -6.50 -0.19
C LEU A 80 -11.45 -6.53 -0.34
N GLU A 81 -12.07 -7.71 -0.42
CA GLU A 81 -13.53 -7.85 -0.51
C GLU A 81 -14.26 -7.17 0.67
N ARG A 82 -13.68 -7.21 1.88
CA ARG A 82 -14.25 -6.52 3.05
C ARG A 82 -14.20 -4.99 2.95
N MET A 83 -13.34 -4.45 2.10
CA MET A 83 -13.13 -3.01 1.93
C MET A 83 -13.89 -2.46 0.71
N LEU A 84 -14.76 -3.26 0.09
CA LEU A 84 -15.65 -2.78 -0.98
C LEU A 84 -16.65 -1.73 -0.49
N ASP A 85 -16.98 -1.75 0.79
CA ASP A 85 -17.88 -0.78 1.43
C ASP A 85 -17.12 0.30 2.22
N ASP A 86 -15.85 0.54 1.91
CA ASP A 86 -15.06 1.60 2.56
C ASP A 86 -15.79 2.95 2.50
N GLU A 87 -15.73 3.71 3.59
CA GLU A 87 -16.36 5.02 3.71
C GLU A 87 -15.76 6.02 2.72
N ASP A 88 -14.46 5.88 2.42
CA ASP A 88 -13.76 6.74 1.48
C ASP A 88 -13.92 6.24 0.03
N PRO A 89 -14.51 7.05 -0.86
CA PRO A 89 -14.73 6.63 -2.25
C PRO A 89 -13.44 6.29 -3.01
N CYS A 90 -12.33 6.98 -2.71
CA CYS A 90 -11.06 6.73 -3.38
C CYS A 90 -10.44 5.40 -2.92
N ALA A 91 -10.58 5.06 -1.63
CA ALA A 91 -10.18 3.76 -1.10
C ALA A 91 -11.01 2.62 -1.74
N ARG A 92 -12.34 2.76 -1.86
CA ARG A 92 -13.18 1.78 -2.57
C ARG A 92 -12.74 1.54 -4.00
N LEU A 93 -12.52 2.61 -4.77
CA LEU A 93 -12.06 2.50 -6.16
C LEU A 93 -10.71 1.77 -6.26
N ALA A 94 -9.79 2.03 -5.32
CA ALA A 94 -8.51 1.32 -5.27
C ALA A 94 -8.68 -0.16 -4.95
N VAL A 95 -9.60 -0.51 -4.06
CA VAL A 95 -9.96 -1.90 -3.73
C VAL A 95 -10.53 -2.63 -4.94
N GLU A 96 -11.50 -2.02 -5.64
CA GLU A 96 -12.07 -2.59 -6.88
C GLU A 96 -10.99 -2.82 -7.94
N CYS A 97 -10.12 -1.82 -8.15
CA CYS A 97 -8.99 -1.93 -9.06
C CYS A 97 -8.05 -3.08 -8.66
N ALA A 98 -7.75 -3.21 -7.36
CA ALA A 98 -6.87 -4.25 -6.85
C ALA A 98 -7.45 -5.65 -7.05
N LEU A 99 -8.74 -5.84 -6.74
CA LEU A 99 -9.47 -7.09 -6.98
C LEU A 99 -9.44 -7.45 -8.47
N GLN A 100 -9.73 -6.49 -9.36
CA GLN A 100 -9.66 -6.73 -10.81
C GLN A 100 -8.24 -7.13 -11.24
N ARG A 101 -7.19 -6.49 -10.74
CA ARG A 101 -5.79 -6.82 -11.10
C ARG A 101 -5.42 -8.24 -10.65
N ILE A 102 -5.77 -8.61 -9.43
CA ILE A 102 -5.45 -9.94 -8.87
C ILE A 102 -6.26 -11.02 -9.60
N THR A 103 -7.54 -10.80 -9.86
CA THR A 103 -8.41 -11.79 -10.51
C THR A 103 -8.19 -11.92 -12.01
N ARG A 104 -7.86 -10.82 -12.71
CA ARG A 104 -7.58 -10.83 -14.15
C ARG A 104 -6.16 -11.24 -14.50
N SER A 105 -5.26 -11.42 -13.52
CA SER A 105 -3.93 -11.99 -13.74
C SER A 105 -4.05 -13.52 -13.69
N PRO A 106 -4.24 -14.21 -14.84
CA PRO A 106 -4.27 -15.66 -14.82
C PRO A 106 -2.82 -16.10 -14.54
N HIS A 107 -2.66 -16.95 -13.53
CA HIS A 107 -1.42 -17.63 -13.17
C HIS A 107 -0.39 -17.67 -14.31
N ARG A 108 0.71 -16.94 -14.15
CA ARG A 108 1.96 -17.21 -14.88
C ARG A 108 2.81 -18.16 -14.06
#